data_AF-J9SRW0-F1
#
_entry.id   AF-J9SRW0-F1
#
_cell.length_a   1.000
_cell.length_b   1.000
_cell.length_c   1.000
_cell.angle_alpha   90.00
_cell.angle_beta   90.00
_cell.angle_gamma   90.00
#
_symmetry.space_group_name_H-M   'P 1'
#
loop_
_entity.id
_entity.type
_entity.pdbx_description
1 polymer ?
#
loop_
_entity_poly.entity_id
_entity_poly.type
_entity_poly.pdbx_seq_one_letter_code
_entity_poly.pdbx_strand_id
1 'polypeptide(L)'
;MTAASTADFVAWLESTGVDESEVTIVPIQGDAAPLISGQVDAISGLATNQPAALELAGKDPVLLLLSDFGRETMDLTYTVATADLENPEKRSALVRFLAAEIRGWQSVIADTQAAVDTVLGGPGADLDLDPEQQLQQATLTNPYIQPSDDVRVLSMSDALIEETIAALAMDGVSADAEMFDASLVEEAYALIEETE
;
A
#
# COMPACT_ATOMS: atom_id res chain seq x y z
N MET A 1 -0.52 9.35 -1.93
CA MET A 1 -0.39 8.97 -0.52
C MET A 1 0.55 9.97 0.14
N THR A 2 0.02 10.82 1.01
CA THR A 2 0.82 11.71 1.85
C THR A 2 1.23 10.95 3.10
N ALA A 3 2.42 11.21 3.65
CA ALA A 3 2.76 10.79 5.00
C ALA A 3 1.59 11.12 5.95
N ALA A 4 1.36 10.27 6.97
CA ALA A 4 0.35 10.51 8.00
C ALA A 4 0.39 11.98 8.42
N SER A 5 -0.75 12.65 8.34
CA SER A 5 -0.79 14.04 8.76
C SER A 5 -0.45 14.11 10.25
N THR A 6 0.01 15.27 10.72
CA THR A 6 0.23 15.46 12.17
C THR A 6 -1.02 15.09 12.98
N ALA A 7 -2.22 15.32 12.44
CA ALA A 7 -3.47 14.95 13.08
C ALA A 7 -3.63 13.42 13.19
N ASP A 8 -3.30 12.67 12.14
CA ASP A 8 -3.39 11.19 12.15
C ASP A 8 -2.39 10.59 13.15
N PHE A 9 -1.18 11.15 13.22
CA PHE A 9 -0.17 10.71 14.18
C PHE A 9 -0.60 10.97 15.64
N VAL A 10 -1.16 12.15 15.92
CA VAL A 10 -1.69 12.48 17.26
C VAL A 10 -2.85 11.55 17.63
N ALA A 11 -3.80 11.30 16.72
CA ALA A 11 -4.90 10.37 16.96
C ALA A 11 -4.41 8.94 17.23
N TRP A 12 -3.33 8.52 16.56
CA TRP A 12 -2.68 7.25 16.84
C TRP A 12 -2.04 7.22 18.25
N LEU A 13 -1.28 8.24 18.64
CA LEU A 13 -0.70 8.34 19.99
C LEU A 13 -1.78 8.22 21.08
N GLU A 14 -2.86 8.99 20.94
CA GLU A 14 -4.00 8.93 21.86
C GLU A 14 -4.60 7.51 21.94
N SER A 15 -4.74 6.83 20.80
CA SER A 15 -5.26 5.45 20.75
C SER A 15 -4.36 4.44 21.48
N THR A 16 -3.06 4.72 21.57
CA THR A 16 -2.09 3.89 22.31
C THR A 16 -1.91 4.31 23.78
N GLY A 17 -2.57 5.40 24.20
CA GLY A 17 -2.45 5.95 25.55
C GLY A 17 -1.17 6.74 25.80
N VAL A 18 -0.47 7.16 24.73
CA VAL A 18 0.71 8.04 24.80
C VAL A 18 0.24 9.49 24.72
N ASP A 19 0.70 10.32 25.65
CA ASP A 19 0.35 11.74 25.67
C ASP A 19 1.23 12.49 24.65
N GLU A 20 0.63 13.37 23.82
CA GLU A 20 1.36 14.16 22.82
C GLU A 20 2.52 14.95 23.43
N SER A 21 2.39 15.40 24.69
CA SER A 21 3.44 16.14 25.40
C SER A 21 4.68 15.31 25.75
N GLU A 22 4.61 13.97 25.62
CA GLU A 22 5.75 13.07 25.81
C GLU A 22 6.63 12.97 24.55
N VAL A 23 6.19 13.51 23.42
CA VAL A 23 6.92 13.48 22.15
C VAL A 23 7.14 14.88 21.58
N THR A 24 8.13 15.00 20.68
CA THR A 24 8.32 16.22 19.87
C THR A 24 8.01 15.89 18.42
N ILE A 25 6.92 16.44 17.89
CA ILE A 25 6.53 16.24 16.50
C ILE A 25 7.33 17.18 15.60
N VAL A 26 8.11 16.59 14.68
CA VAL A 26 8.89 17.33 13.69
C VAL A 26 8.25 17.13 12.32
N PRO A 27 7.73 18.19 11.66
CA PRO A 27 7.25 18.09 10.30
C PRO A 27 8.40 17.76 9.36
N ILE A 28 8.34 16.59 8.73
CA ILE A 28 9.34 16.15 7.74
C ILE A 28 8.64 15.77 6.44
N GLN A 29 9.40 15.82 5.35
CA GLN A 29 8.95 15.32 4.05
C GLN A 29 9.25 13.82 3.97
N GLY A 30 8.65 13.11 3.01
CA GLY A 30 8.65 11.64 2.95
C GLY A 30 10.02 10.94 2.73
N ASP A 31 11.14 11.64 2.87
CA ASP A 31 12.48 11.05 2.79
C ASP A 31 13.00 10.57 4.17
N ALA A 32 13.87 9.57 4.17
CA ALA A 32 14.42 8.98 5.41
C ALA A 32 15.65 9.73 5.97
N ALA A 33 16.11 10.82 5.35
CA ALA A 33 17.37 11.49 5.73
C ALA A 33 17.36 12.07 7.16
N PRO A 34 16.26 12.64 7.68
CA PRO A 34 16.19 13.07 9.08
C PRO A 34 16.46 11.93 10.07
N LEU A 35 15.96 10.72 9.77
CA LEU A 35 16.19 9.55 10.62
C LEU A 35 17.61 9.00 10.46
N ILE A 36 18.13 8.91 9.23
CA ILE A 36 19.51 8.47 8.95
C ILE A 36 20.55 9.36 9.67
N SER A 37 20.31 10.67 9.68
CA SER A 37 21.19 11.66 10.30
C SER A 37 21.01 11.79 11.82
N GLY A 38 19.99 11.16 12.41
CA GLY A 38 19.67 11.26 13.83
C GLY A 38 19.06 12.60 14.25
N GLN A 39 18.44 13.32 13.31
CA GLN A 39 17.66 14.53 13.61
C GLN A 39 16.33 14.20 14.31
N VAL A 40 15.76 13.03 14.00
CA VAL A 40 14.55 12.48 14.62
C VAL A 40 14.78 11.03 15.03
N ASP A 41 14.06 10.57 16.04
CA ASP A 41 14.16 9.19 16.54
C ASP A 41 13.24 8.21 15.78
N ALA A 42 12.19 8.72 15.13
CA ALA A 42 11.22 7.94 14.37
C ALA A 42 10.64 8.75 13.20
N ILE A 43 10.16 8.05 12.18
CA ILE A 43 9.42 8.61 11.03
C ILE A 43 8.17 7.78 10.77
N SER A 44 7.06 8.45 10.47
CA SER A 44 5.89 7.79 9.88
C SER A 44 6.08 7.70 8.37
N GLY A 45 5.92 6.50 7.81
CA GLY A 45 6.14 6.26 6.39
C GLY A 45 5.61 4.91 5.94
N LEU A 46 5.93 4.55 4.70
CA LEU A 46 5.63 3.24 4.14
C LEU A 46 6.68 2.23 4.59
N ALA A 47 6.21 1.08 5.08
CA ALA A 47 7.06 -0.05 5.45
C ALA A 47 7.92 -0.57 4.27
N THR A 48 7.59 -0.21 3.04
CA THR A 48 8.31 -0.58 1.83
C THR A 48 9.38 0.43 1.42
N ASN A 49 9.27 1.71 1.83
CA ASN A 49 10.13 2.79 1.32
C ASN A 49 11.22 3.22 2.30
N GLN A 50 10.83 3.71 3.49
CA GLN A 50 11.79 4.21 4.48
C GLN A 50 12.74 3.12 4.98
N PRO A 51 12.27 1.87 5.22
CA PRO A 51 13.16 0.79 5.65
C PRO A 51 14.22 0.44 4.61
N ALA A 52 13.86 0.38 3.33
CA ALA A 52 14.82 0.17 2.24
C ALA A 52 15.94 1.22 2.26
N ALA A 53 15.58 2.50 2.39
CA ALA A 53 16.57 3.59 2.44
C ALA A 53 17.50 3.50 3.67
N LEU A 54 16.96 3.07 4.82
CA LEU A 54 17.74 2.88 6.05
C LEU A 54 18.71 1.71 5.93
N GLU A 55 18.26 0.59 5.40
CA GLU A 55 19.07 -0.61 5.19
C GLU A 55 20.23 -0.35 4.21
N LEU A 56 20.00 0.38 3.11
CA LEU A 56 21.07 0.81 2.19
C LEU A 56 22.06 1.78 2.82
N ALA A 57 21.60 2.58 3.80
CA ALA A 57 22.47 3.42 4.62
C ALA A 57 23.20 2.64 5.74
N GLY A 58 23.09 1.30 5.77
CA GLY A 58 23.71 0.44 6.77
C GLY A 58 23.08 0.55 8.16
N LYS A 59 21.81 0.93 8.23
CA LYS A 59 21.01 0.97 9.46
C LYS A 59 20.11 -0.27 9.55
N ASP A 60 19.63 -0.54 10.76
CA ASP A 60 18.72 -1.64 11.07
C ASP A 60 17.38 -1.03 11.53
N PRO A 61 16.39 -0.86 10.63
CA PRO A 61 15.14 -0.20 10.96
C PRO A 61 14.23 -1.09 11.80
N VAL A 62 13.59 -0.51 12.80
CA VAL A 62 12.49 -1.15 13.55
C VAL A 62 11.17 -0.62 13.02
N LEU A 63 10.27 -1.52 12.66
CA LEU A 63 8.94 -1.18 12.16
C LEU A 63 7.90 -1.27 13.26
N LEU A 64 7.05 -0.26 13.33
CA LEU A 64 5.82 -0.26 14.11
C LEU A 64 4.66 -0.14 13.11
N LEU A 65 4.03 -1.27 12.77
CA LEU A 65 2.95 -1.27 11.79
C LEU A 65 1.66 -0.78 12.47
N LEU A 66 0.90 0.06 11.78
CA LEU A 66 -0.39 0.52 12.30
C LEU A 66 -1.37 -0.65 12.49
N SER A 67 -1.25 -1.70 11.67
CA SER A 67 -2.03 -2.93 11.78
C SER A 67 -1.84 -3.67 13.11
N ASP A 68 -0.63 -3.63 13.70
CA ASP A 68 -0.36 -4.18 15.04
C ASP A 68 -1.17 -3.48 16.15
N PHE A 69 -1.72 -2.29 15.84
CA PHE A 69 -2.53 -1.46 16.74
C PHE A 69 -4.00 -1.37 16.30
N GLY A 70 -4.49 -2.37 15.55
CA GLY A 70 -5.91 -2.45 15.14
C GLY A 70 -6.30 -1.47 14.03
N ARG A 71 -5.32 -0.96 13.29
CA ARG A 71 -5.52 -0.06 12.15
C ARG A 71 -5.10 -0.72 10.84
N GLU A 72 -5.48 -2.00 10.67
CA GLU A 72 -5.33 -2.70 9.40
C GLU A 72 -6.25 -2.04 8.35
N THR A 73 -5.69 -1.66 7.21
CA THR A 73 -6.41 -0.95 6.15
C THR A 73 -5.93 -1.38 4.78
N MET A 74 -6.87 -1.45 3.84
CA MET A 74 -6.52 -1.43 2.43
C MET A 74 -5.94 -0.07 2.07
N ASP A 75 -4.73 -0.07 1.50
CA ASP A 75 -4.07 1.11 0.96
C ASP A 75 -3.89 0.98 -0.55
N LEU A 76 -3.64 2.11 -1.24
CA LEU A 76 -3.45 2.18 -2.69
C LEU A 76 -4.61 1.57 -3.51
N THR A 77 -5.85 1.74 -3.02
CA THR A 77 -7.06 1.20 -3.65
C THR A 77 -7.43 1.91 -4.95
N TYR A 78 -7.98 1.16 -5.91
CA TYR A 78 -8.68 1.75 -7.07
C TYR A 78 -10.10 2.18 -6.68
N THR A 79 -10.50 3.38 -7.10
CA THR A 79 -11.86 3.89 -6.92
C THR A 79 -12.46 4.28 -8.25
N VAL A 80 -13.76 4.00 -8.41
CA VAL A 80 -14.51 4.30 -9.63
C VAL A 80 -15.87 4.89 -9.27
N ALA A 81 -16.47 5.62 -10.20
CA ALA A 81 -17.83 6.12 -10.01
C ALA A 81 -18.84 4.97 -10.06
N THR A 82 -19.84 4.97 -9.17
CA THR A 82 -20.93 3.99 -9.18
C THR A 82 -21.64 3.90 -10.54
N ALA A 83 -21.84 5.04 -11.21
CA ALA A 83 -22.44 5.07 -12.55
C ALA A 83 -21.63 4.30 -13.61
N ASP A 84 -20.32 4.12 -13.41
CA ASP A 84 -19.47 3.36 -14.32
C ASP A 84 -19.58 1.85 -14.06
N LEU A 85 -19.90 1.45 -12.83
CA LEU A 85 -20.24 0.06 -12.47
C LEU A 85 -21.60 -0.36 -13.06
N GLU A 86 -22.56 0.56 -13.10
CA GLU A 86 -23.89 0.33 -13.66
C GLU A 86 -23.93 0.29 -15.19
N ASN A 87 -22.88 0.79 -15.85
CA ASN A 87 -22.75 0.75 -17.30
C ASN A 87 -22.03 -0.54 -17.74
N PRO A 88 -22.68 -1.47 -18.47
CA PRO A 88 -22.09 -2.75 -18.83
C PRO A 88 -20.80 -2.65 -19.65
N GLU A 89 -20.67 -1.67 -20.54
CA GLU A 89 -19.47 -1.49 -21.36
C GLU A 89 -18.30 -1.02 -20.51
N LYS A 90 -18.55 -0.08 -19.59
CA LYS A 90 -17.53 0.42 -18.66
C LYS A 90 -17.14 -0.63 -17.64
N ARG A 91 -18.10 -1.33 -17.04
CA ARG A 91 -17.84 -2.46 -16.14
C ARG A 91 -16.95 -3.50 -16.82
N SER A 92 -17.29 -3.89 -18.05
CA SER A 92 -16.48 -4.83 -18.83
C SER A 92 -15.06 -4.32 -19.10
N ALA A 93 -14.88 -3.01 -19.32
CA ALA A 93 -13.56 -2.40 -19.45
C ALA A 93 -12.77 -2.42 -18.13
N LEU A 94 -13.43 -2.17 -17.01
CA LEU A 94 -12.83 -2.24 -15.66
C LEU A 94 -12.38 -3.66 -15.33
N VAL A 95 -13.19 -4.68 -15.63
CA VAL A 95 -12.82 -6.10 -15.44
C VAL A 95 -11.57 -6.44 -16.26
N ARG A 96 -11.50 -6.03 -17.53
CA ARG A 96 -10.30 -6.25 -18.37
C ARG A 96 -9.08 -5.50 -17.83
N PHE A 97 -9.26 -4.29 -17.31
CA PHE A 97 -8.19 -3.52 -16.68
C PHE A 97 -7.66 -4.25 -15.43
N LEU A 98 -8.54 -4.68 -14.53
CA LEU A 98 -8.15 -5.42 -13.32
C LEU A 98 -7.51 -6.76 -13.66
N ALA A 99 -7.98 -7.46 -14.69
CA ALA A 99 -7.33 -8.69 -15.14
C ALA A 99 -5.88 -8.44 -15.62
N ALA A 100 -5.62 -7.31 -16.26
CA ALA A 100 -4.26 -6.91 -16.64
C ALA A 100 -3.41 -6.52 -15.42
N GLU A 101 -3.97 -5.77 -14.47
CA GLU A 101 -3.30 -5.43 -13.20
C GLU A 101 -2.93 -6.69 -12.39
N ILE A 102 -3.87 -7.62 -12.21
CA ILE A 102 -3.63 -8.89 -11.50
C ILE A 102 -2.46 -9.64 -12.13
N ARG A 103 -2.44 -9.79 -13.46
CA ARG A 103 -1.32 -10.43 -14.18
C ARG A 103 0.00 -9.67 -14.01
N GLY A 104 -0.05 -8.34 -14.00
CA GLY A 104 1.11 -7.48 -13.77
C GLY A 104 1.72 -7.73 -12.40
N TRP A 105 0.91 -7.65 -11.34
CA TRP A 105 1.34 -7.90 -9.96
C TRP A 105 1.82 -9.35 -9.74
N GLN A 106 1.14 -10.34 -10.32
CA GLN A 106 1.62 -11.72 -10.30
C GLN A 106 2.99 -11.86 -10.97
N SER A 107 3.25 -11.13 -12.06
CA SER A 107 4.56 -11.09 -12.72
C SER A 107 5.63 -10.42 -11.84
N VAL A 108 5.28 -9.35 -11.11
CA VAL A 108 6.16 -8.68 -10.14
C VAL A 108 6.59 -9.65 -9.03
N ILE A 109 5.65 -10.43 -8.50
CA ILE A 109 5.92 -11.43 -7.45
C ILE A 109 6.78 -12.57 -8.01
N ALA A 110 6.50 -13.03 -9.23
CA ALA A 110 7.23 -14.14 -9.86
C ALA A 110 8.68 -13.79 -10.22
N ASP A 111 8.93 -12.58 -10.68
CA ASP A 111 10.28 -12.08 -11.03
C ASP A 111 10.41 -10.58 -10.74
N THR A 112 10.69 -10.27 -9.48
CA THR A 112 10.81 -8.89 -9.01
C THR A 112 11.96 -8.14 -9.68
N GLN A 113 13.06 -8.82 -10.02
CA GLN A 113 14.17 -8.19 -10.74
C GLN A 113 13.75 -7.78 -12.16
N ALA A 114 13.11 -8.68 -12.90
CA ALA A 114 12.65 -8.37 -14.26
C ALA A 114 11.61 -7.24 -14.27
N ALA A 115 10.75 -7.18 -13.25
CA ALA A 115 9.80 -6.07 -13.10
C ALA A 115 10.52 -4.73 -12.88
N VAL A 116 11.52 -4.69 -12.00
CA VAL A 116 12.33 -3.48 -11.74
C VAL A 116 13.10 -3.06 -13.00
N ASP A 117 13.73 -4.00 -13.69
CA ASP A 117 14.44 -3.74 -14.96
C ASP A 117 13.50 -3.15 -16.02
N THR A 118 12.26 -3.63 -16.09
CA THR A 118 11.23 -3.11 -16.99
C THR A 118 10.88 -1.66 -16.68
N VAL A 119 10.73 -1.31 -15.39
CA VAL A 119 10.45 0.07 -14.96
C VAL A 119 11.63 0.98 -15.27
N LEU A 120 12.85 0.59 -14.88
CA LEU A 120 14.08 1.36 -15.09
C LEU A 120 14.42 1.53 -16.57
N GLY A 121 14.12 0.54 -17.40
CA GLY A 121 14.30 0.59 -18.85
C GLY A 121 13.16 1.28 -19.61
N GLY A 122 12.08 1.67 -18.92
CA GLY A 122 10.85 2.17 -19.54
C GLY A 122 10.30 3.41 -18.81
N PRO A 123 9.14 3.32 -18.15
CA PRO A 123 8.48 4.48 -17.54
C PRO A 123 9.33 5.26 -16.51
N GLY A 124 10.31 4.61 -15.87
CA GLY A 124 11.20 5.20 -14.87
C GLY A 124 12.55 5.66 -15.40
N ALA A 125 12.84 5.51 -16.68
CA ALA A 125 14.18 5.74 -17.24
C ALA A 125 14.71 7.17 -17.02
N ASP A 126 13.81 8.16 -17.00
CA ASP A 126 14.16 9.58 -16.86
C ASP A 126 14.04 10.09 -15.41
N LEU A 127 13.82 9.20 -14.44
CA LEU A 127 13.57 9.56 -13.04
C LEU A 127 14.79 9.49 -12.12
N ASP A 128 15.98 9.16 -12.65
CA ASP A 128 17.24 9.02 -11.90
C ASP A 128 17.10 8.10 -10.66
N LEU A 129 16.36 7.00 -10.86
CA LEU A 129 16.08 6.04 -9.79
C LEU A 129 17.30 5.18 -9.51
N ASP A 130 17.62 4.98 -8.24
CA ASP A 130 18.65 4.06 -7.81
C ASP A 130 18.17 2.60 -7.96
N PRO A 131 18.81 1.76 -8.81
CA PRO A 131 18.33 0.41 -9.09
C PRO A 131 18.30 -0.51 -7.87
N GLU A 132 19.26 -0.37 -6.96
CA GLU A 132 19.34 -1.18 -5.75
C GLU A 132 18.18 -0.84 -4.81
N GLN A 133 17.91 0.46 -4.64
CA GLN A 133 16.77 0.94 -3.89
C GLN A 133 15.43 0.48 -4.50
N GLN A 134 15.26 0.55 -5.83
CA GLN A 134 14.01 0.11 -6.46
C GLN A 134 13.78 -1.38 -6.25
N LEU A 135 14.83 -2.21 -6.38
CA LEU A 135 14.72 -3.65 -6.15
C LEU A 135 14.34 -3.97 -4.71
N GLN A 136 14.94 -3.26 -3.76
CA GLN A 136 14.65 -3.47 -2.35
C GLN A 136 13.22 -3.06 -1.99
N GLN A 137 12.77 -1.89 -2.46
CA GLN A 137 11.39 -1.44 -2.25
C GLN A 137 10.37 -2.42 -2.86
N ALA A 138 10.60 -2.87 -4.10
CA ALA A 138 9.74 -3.85 -4.74
C ALA A 138 9.70 -5.18 -3.97
N THR A 139 10.86 -5.65 -3.48
CA THR A 139 10.96 -6.87 -2.68
C THR A 139 10.18 -6.74 -1.36
N LEU A 140 10.32 -5.62 -0.66
CA LEU A 140 9.57 -5.33 0.57
C LEU A 140 8.06 -5.18 0.32
N THR A 141 7.65 -4.90 -0.91
CA THR A 141 6.23 -4.72 -1.28
C THR A 141 5.52 -6.05 -1.52
N ASN A 142 6.22 -7.10 -1.97
CA ASN A 142 5.62 -8.40 -2.28
C ASN A 142 4.72 -8.99 -1.17
N PRO A 143 5.13 -8.99 0.13
CA PRO A 143 4.28 -9.47 1.21
C PRO A 143 3.00 -8.67 1.43
N TYR A 144 2.92 -7.43 0.94
CA TYR A 144 1.70 -6.60 1.01
C TYR A 144 0.79 -6.80 -0.22
N ILE A 145 1.36 -7.20 -1.36
CA ILE A 145 0.58 -7.55 -2.57
C ILE A 145 -0.09 -8.92 -2.39
N GLN A 146 0.67 -9.89 -1.86
CA GLN A 146 0.22 -11.25 -1.61
C GLN A 146 0.81 -11.76 -0.29
N PRO A 147 0.09 -11.56 0.84
CA PRO A 147 0.56 -11.96 2.17
C PRO A 147 0.76 -13.47 2.37
N SER A 148 0.05 -14.28 1.59
CA SER A 148 0.23 -15.74 1.55
C SER A 148 -0.23 -16.30 0.20
N ASP A 149 0.16 -17.54 -0.08
CA ASP A 149 -0.24 -18.24 -1.32
C ASP A 149 -1.77 -18.39 -1.47
N ASP A 150 -2.51 -18.34 -0.36
CA ASP A 150 -3.97 -18.45 -0.33
C ASP A 150 -4.69 -17.11 -0.59
N VAL A 151 -3.96 -15.98 -0.52
CA VAL A 151 -4.52 -14.66 -0.79
C VAL A 151 -4.30 -14.30 -2.26
N ARG A 152 -5.39 -14.04 -2.98
CA ARG A 152 -5.34 -13.60 -4.37
C ARG A 152 -4.97 -12.12 -4.45
N VAL A 153 -4.11 -11.76 -5.40
CA VAL A 153 -3.77 -10.38 -5.75
C VAL A 153 -5.04 -9.54 -5.97
N LEU A 154 -5.08 -8.33 -5.40
CA LEU A 154 -6.23 -7.40 -5.38
C LEU A 154 -7.51 -7.93 -4.73
N SER A 155 -7.50 -9.12 -4.11
CA SER A 155 -8.68 -9.63 -3.42
C SER A 155 -8.96 -8.84 -2.14
N MET A 156 -10.24 -8.65 -1.85
CA MET A 156 -10.73 -7.98 -0.65
C MET A 156 -11.57 -8.99 0.12
N SER A 157 -11.03 -9.51 1.22
CA SER A 157 -11.82 -10.40 2.09
C SER A 157 -12.81 -9.59 2.91
N ASP A 158 -13.92 -10.21 3.32
CA ASP A 158 -14.92 -9.58 4.19
C ASP A 158 -14.26 -9.06 5.49
N ALA A 159 -13.32 -9.82 6.07
CA ALA A 159 -12.59 -9.41 7.26
C ALA A 159 -11.75 -8.16 7.02
N LEU A 160 -11.03 -8.08 5.89
CA LEU A 160 -10.22 -6.90 5.55
C LEU A 160 -11.09 -5.67 5.27
N ILE A 161 -12.28 -5.85 4.70
CA ILE A 161 -13.27 -4.78 4.53
C ILE A 161 -13.74 -4.27 5.90
N GLU A 162 -14.12 -5.18 6.81
CA GLU A 162 -14.56 -4.83 8.15
C GLU A 162 -13.46 -4.10 8.96
N GLU A 163 -12.22 -4.59 8.90
CA GLU A 163 -11.05 -3.98 9.54
C GLU A 163 -10.76 -2.59 8.97
N THR A 164 -10.81 -2.43 7.65
CA THR A 164 -10.63 -1.13 6.99
C THR A 164 -11.71 -0.13 7.43
N ILE A 165 -12.98 -0.54 7.48
CA ILE A 165 -14.07 0.32 7.96
C ILE A 165 -13.87 0.71 9.42
N ALA A 166 -13.47 -0.23 10.27
CA ALA A 166 -13.21 0.03 11.68
C ALA A 166 -12.06 1.03 11.87
N ALA A 167 -10.96 0.86 11.13
CA ALA A 167 -9.82 1.76 11.18
C ALA A 167 -10.19 3.18 10.68
N LEU A 168 -10.93 3.30 9.57
CA LEU A 168 -11.42 4.60 9.07
C LEU A 168 -12.30 5.30 10.11
N ALA A 169 -13.14 4.57 10.85
CA ALA A 169 -13.97 5.14 11.90
C ALA A 169 -13.16 5.72 13.07
N MET A 170 -11.97 5.16 13.37
CA MET A 170 -11.06 5.72 14.39
C MET A 170 -10.53 7.10 13.98
N ASP A 171 -10.42 7.35 12.67
CA ASP A 171 -9.99 8.63 12.11
C ASP A 171 -11.17 9.56 11.79
N GLY A 172 -12.38 9.19 12.24
CA GLY A 172 -13.60 9.97 12.02
C GLY A 172 -14.14 9.93 10.59
N VAL A 173 -13.65 8.98 9.77
CA VAL A 173 -14.11 8.76 8.39
C VAL A 173 -15.20 7.69 8.40
N SER A 174 -16.36 8.03 7.82
CA SER A 174 -17.47 7.08 7.65
C SER A 174 -17.29 6.28 6.36
N ALA A 175 -17.38 4.97 6.46
CA ALA A 175 -17.37 4.05 5.33
C ALA A 175 -18.39 2.93 5.56
N ASP A 176 -18.93 2.39 4.46
CA ASP A 176 -19.89 1.29 4.47
C ASP A 176 -19.39 0.17 3.55
N ALA A 177 -19.75 -1.08 3.83
CA ALA A 177 -19.33 -2.24 3.02
C ALA A 177 -19.74 -2.12 1.54
N GLU A 178 -20.83 -1.40 1.24
CA GLU A 178 -21.30 -1.12 -0.12
C GLU A 178 -20.30 -0.30 -0.96
N MET A 179 -19.31 0.35 -0.33
CA MET A 179 -18.24 1.07 -1.02
C MET A 179 -17.18 0.14 -1.60
N PHE A 180 -17.19 -1.15 -1.24
CA PHE A 180 -16.19 -2.14 -1.66
C PHE A 180 -16.82 -3.16 -2.63
N ASP A 181 -16.56 -3.00 -3.93
CA ASP A 181 -17.03 -3.94 -4.96
C ASP A 181 -15.97 -5.02 -5.26
N ALA A 182 -16.02 -6.12 -4.49
CA ALA A 182 -15.15 -7.28 -4.72
C ALA A 182 -15.52 -8.07 -6.00
N SER A 183 -16.73 -7.90 -6.54
CA SER A 183 -17.21 -8.72 -7.65
C SER A 183 -16.45 -8.46 -8.96
N LEU A 184 -15.91 -7.25 -9.15
CA LEU A 184 -15.05 -6.94 -10.29
C LEU A 184 -13.76 -7.77 -10.31
N VAL A 185 -13.18 -8.03 -9.14
CA VAL A 185 -11.96 -8.85 -9.00
C VAL A 185 -12.28 -10.31 -9.29
N GLU A 186 -13.41 -10.82 -8.82
CA GLU A 186 -13.87 -12.18 -9.16
C GLU A 186 -14.11 -12.36 -10.67
N GLU A 187 -14.78 -11.40 -11.30
CA GLU A 187 -14.96 -11.39 -12.76
C GLU A 187 -13.63 -11.34 -13.51
N ALA A 188 -12.64 -10.61 -12.98
CA ALA A 188 -11.31 -10.53 -13.58
C ALA A 188 -10.56 -11.87 -13.48
N TYR A 189 -10.64 -12.58 -12.35
CA TYR A 189 -10.07 -13.93 -12.24
C TYR A 189 -10.74 -14.93 -13.17
N ALA A 190 -12.07 -14.91 -13.26
CA ALA A 190 -12.80 -15.76 -14.21
C ALA A 190 -12.35 -15.49 -15.66
N LEU A 191 -12.18 -14.22 -16.04
CA LEU A 191 -11.66 -13.85 -17.36
C LEU A 191 -10.22 -14.34 -17.59
N ILE A 192 -9.36 -14.30 -16.57
CA ILE A 192 -7.99 -14.83 -16.66
C ILE A 192 -8.04 -16.33 -16.94
N GLU A 193 -8.80 -17.10 -16.16
CA GLU A 193 -8.94 -18.55 -16.30
C GLU A 193 -9.52 -18.98 -17.66
N GLU A 194 -10.42 -18.20 -18.24
CA GLU A 194 -10.98 -18.46 -19.57
C GLU A 194 -9.99 -18.20 -20.72
N THR A 195 -8.93 -17.42 -20.47
CA THR A 195 -7.99 -16.95 -21.51
C THR A 195 -6.59 -17.55 -21.44
N GLU A 196 -6.35 -18.46 -20.47
CA GLU A 196 -5.15 -19.31 -20.38
C GLU A 196 -5.36 -20.68 -21.04
#